data_AF-A0A9E0XDW8-F1
#
_entry.id   AF-A0A9E0XDW8-F1
#
_cell.length_a   1.000
_cell.length_b   1.000
_cell.length_c   1.000
_cell.angle_alpha   90.00
_cell.angle_beta   90.00
_cell.angle_gamma   90.00
#
_symmetry.space_group_name_H-M   'P 1'
#
loop_
_entity.id
_entity.type
_entity.pdbx_description
1 polymer ?
#
loop_
_entity_poly.entity_id
_entity_poly.type
_entity_poly.pdbx_seq_one_letter_code
_entity_poly.pdbx_strand_id
1 'polypeptide(L)'
;MHASTKSRLQTTAAVVVASLVYLKTRHTLPAVVAGTFLVFAAIAWLSPRHYVPVQKGFDQLAHWTVLGVSWVLLAAVFILIFTPMHLIRRLRGADPLELKLNPAEPTYLRPLPPAEANRFERQF
;
A
#
# COMPACT_ATOMS: atom_id res chain seq x y z
N MET A 1 -27.88 14.54 -8.45
CA MET A 1 -27.14 15.06 -9.62
C MET A 1 -25.60 14.99 -9.52
N HIS A 2 -24.99 14.36 -8.51
CA HIS A 2 -23.52 14.31 -8.36
C HIS A 2 -22.80 13.09 -8.98
N ALA A 3 -23.54 12.08 -9.46
CA ALA A 3 -22.93 10.87 -10.03
C ALA A 3 -22.36 11.08 -11.45
N SER A 4 -22.92 12.02 -12.24
CA SER A 4 -22.53 12.23 -13.64
C SER A 4 -21.22 12.99 -13.83
N THR A 5 -20.76 13.73 -12.82
CA THR A 5 -19.53 14.53 -12.92
C THR A 5 -18.29 13.67 -12.70
N LYS A 6 -18.38 12.69 -11.79
CA LYS A 6 -17.30 11.74 -11.50
C LYS A 6 -17.03 10.78 -12.66
N SER A 7 -18.09 10.29 -13.30
CA SER A 7 -17.97 9.42 -14.47
C SER A 7 -17.31 10.14 -15.64
N ARG A 8 -17.70 11.40 -15.92
CA ARG A 8 -17.10 12.22 -16.99
C ARG A 8 -15.60 12.44 -16.78
N LEU A 9 -15.17 12.73 -15.55
CA LEU A 9 -13.75 12.93 -15.22
C LEU A 9 -12.93 11.65 -15.41
N GLN A 10 -13.47 10.51 -14.98
CA GLN A 10 -12.83 9.20 -15.15
C GLN A 10 -12.71 8.83 -16.64
N THR A 11 -13.73 9.12 -17.44
CA THR A 11 -13.69 8.87 -18.89
C THR A 11 -12.68 9.79 -19.58
N THR A 12 -12.63 11.07 -19.25
CA THR A 12 -11.62 11.98 -19.83
C THR A 12 -10.20 11.56 -19.46
N ALA A 13 -9.97 11.14 -18.21
CA ALA A 13 -8.67 10.65 -17.78
C ALA A 13 -8.28 9.35 -18.51
N ALA A 14 -9.23 8.41 -18.64
CA ALA A 14 -9.00 7.16 -19.37
C ALA A 14 -8.68 7.39 -20.85
N VAL A 15 -9.39 8.30 -21.51
CA VAL A 15 -9.14 8.66 -22.93
C VAL A 15 -7.77 9.31 -23.08
N VAL A 16 -7.41 10.27 -22.21
CA VAL A 16 -6.10 10.94 -22.27
C VAL A 16 -4.95 9.96 -22.06
N VAL A 17 -5.07 9.05 -21.08
CA VAL A 17 -4.07 8.02 -20.80
C VAL A 17 -3.95 7.05 -21.99
N ALA A 18 -5.07 6.60 -22.56
CA ALA A 18 -5.08 5.71 -23.73
C ALA A 18 -4.46 6.39 -24.97
N SER A 19 -4.79 7.67 -25.22
CA SER A 19 -4.22 8.44 -26.31
C SER A 19 -2.72 8.67 -26.15
N LEU A 20 -2.24 8.95 -24.93
CA LEU A 20 -0.81 9.09 -24.64
C LEU A 20 -0.05 7.78 -24.84
N VAL A 21 -0.64 6.65 -24.44
CA VAL A 21 -0.04 5.31 -24.65
C VAL A 21 0.02 4.96 -26.14
N TYR A 22 -1.02 5.29 -26.92
CA TYR A 22 -1.06 5.06 -28.36
C TYR A 22 0.01 5.86 -29.11
N LEU A 23 0.17 7.13 -28.76
CA LEU A 23 1.17 8.01 -29.39
C LEU A 23 2.60 7.64 -29.03
N LYS A 24 2.84 7.10 -27.83
CA LYS A 24 4.19 6.81 -27.33
C LYS A 24 4.75 5.46 -27.79
N THR A 25 3.91 4.48 -28.11
CA THR A 25 4.38 3.08 -28.07
C THR A 25 4.60 2.40 -29.43
N ARG A 26 4.05 2.89 -30.56
CA ARG A 26 4.28 2.37 -31.95
C ARG A 26 4.28 0.83 -32.17
N HIS A 27 3.89 0.03 -31.18
CA HIS A 27 3.74 -1.43 -31.26
C HIS A 27 2.25 -1.79 -31.29
N THR A 28 1.89 -2.83 -32.05
CA THR A 28 0.50 -3.22 -32.33
C THR A 28 -0.25 -3.82 -31.14
N LEU A 29 0.46 -4.47 -30.22
CA LEU A 29 -0.13 -5.09 -29.02
C LEU A 29 -0.77 -4.09 -28.03
N PRO A 30 -0.12 -2.99 -27.62
CA PRO A 30 -0.75 -2.02 -26.71
C PRO A 30 -1.92 -1.26 -27.33
N ALA A 31 -1.99 -1.14 -28.66
CA ALA A 31 -3.10 -0.49 -29.35
C ALA A 31 -4.41 -1.30 -29.27
N VAL A 32 -4.32 -2.64 -29.34
CA VAL A 32 -5.48 -3.53 -29.19
C VAL A 32 -6.00 -3.50 -27.75
N VAL A 33 -5.10 -3.52 -26.77
CA VAL A 33 -5.48 -3.42 -25.35
C VAL A 33 -6.15 -2.06 -25.08
N ALA A 34 -5.55 -0.96 -25.52
CA ALA A 34 -6.13 0.38 -25.37
C ALA A 34 -7.49 0.51 -26.08
N GLY A 35 -7.65 -0.05 -27.28
CA GLY A 35 -8.93 -0.08 -28.00
C GLY A 35 -10.01 -0.85 -27.25
N THR A 36 -9.66 -1.99 -26.65
CA THR A 36 -10.58 -2.77 -25.82
C THR A 36 -11.08 -1.96 -24.63
N PHE A 37 -10.17 -1.29 -23.90
CA PHE A 37 -10.55 -0.42 -22.79
C PHE A 37 -11.40 0.79 -23.22
N LEU A 38 -11.18 1.33 -24.42
CA LEU A 38 -11.95 2.45 -24.96
C LEU A 38 -13.38 2.02 -25.33
N VAL A 39 -13.55 0.81 -25.86
CA VAL A 39 -14.87 0.21 -26.11
C VAL A 39 -15.62 -0.03 -24.79
N PHE A 40 -14.95 -0.59 -23.77
CA PHE A 40 -15.54 -0.73 -22.43
C PHE A 40 -15.94 0.63 -21.83
N ALA A 41 -15.12 1.67 -22.02
CA ALA A 41 -15.42 3.04 -21.56
C ALA A 41 -16.62 3.66 -22.29
N ALA A 42 -16.77 3.41 -23.60
CA ALA A 42 -17.91 3.86 -24.38
C ALA A 42 -19.21 3.15 -23.97
N ILE A 43 -19.13 1.84 -23.67
CA ILE A 43 -20.28 1.06 -23.17
C ILE A 43 -20.70 1.52 -21.77
N ALA A 44 -19.74 1.85 -20.90
CA ALA A 44 -20.01 2.42 -19.58
C ALA A 44 -20.71 3.80 -19.66
N TRP A 45 -20.47 4.56 -20.74
CA TRP A 45 -21.13 5.84 -20.98
C TRP A 45 -22.61 5.65 -21.37
N LEU A 46 -22.92 4.66 -22.21
CA LEU A 46 -24.26 4.50 -22.79
C LEU A 46 -25.29 3.90 -21.82
N SER A 47 -24.87 3.17 -20.77
CA SER A 47 -25.81 2.54 -19.82
C SER A 47 -25.29 2.54 -18.36
N PRO A 48 -25.43 3.66 -17.64
CA PRO A 48 -24.92 3.79 -16.27
C PRO A 48 -25.63 2.92 -15.23
N ARG A 49 -26.83 2.38 -15.52
CA ARG A 49 -27.63 1.59 -14.56
C ARG A 49 -27.27 0.10 -14.54
N HIS A 50 -26.90 -0.48 -15.68
CA HIS A 50 -26.52 -1.90 -15.75
C HIS A 50 -25.02 -2.14 -15.53
N TYR A 51 -24.20 -1.08 -15.57
CA TYR A 51 -22.75 -1.16 -15.37
C TYR A 51 -22.31 -1.10 -13.90
N VAL A 52 -23.18 -0.63 -13.00
CA VAL A 52 -22.90 -0.53 -11.55
C VAL A 52 -22.44 -1.85 -10.90
N PRO A 53 -23.10 -3.01 -11.11
CA PRO A 53 -22.67 -4.26 -10.48
C PRO A 53 -21.33 -4.76 -11.03
N VAL A 54 -21.08 -4.59 -12.33
CA VAL A 54 -19.82 -4.99 -12.97
C VAL A 54 -18.67 -4.13 -12.46
N GLN A 55 -18.88 -2.81 -12.38
CA GLN A 55 -17.90 -1.88 -11.84
C GLN A 55 -17.55 -2.18 -10.38
N LYS A 56 -18.54 -2.50 -9.54
CA LYS A 56 -18.28 -2.96 -8.16
C LYS A 56 -17.42 -4.22 -8.11
N GLY A 57 -17.63 -5.17 -9.03
CA GLY A 57 -16.81 -6.37 -9.14
C GLY A 57 -15.35 -6.04 -9.48
N PHE A 58 -15.13 -5.17 -10.47
CA PHE A 58 -13.79 -4.71 -10.83
C PHE A 58 -13.11 -3.91 -9.72
N ASP A 59 -13.84 -3.03 -9.03
CA ASP A 59 -13.32 -2.26 -7.91
C ASP A 59 -12.92 -3.19 -6.75
N GLN A 60 -13.71 -4.23 -6.47
CA GLN A 60 -13.38 -5.25 -5.48
C GLN A 60 -12.08 -5.99 -5.85
N LEU A 61 -11.95 -6.43 -7.12
CA LEU A 61 -10.75 -7.10 -7.61
C LEU A 61 -9.52 -6.19 -7.57
N ALA A 62 -9.68 -4.92 -7.95
CA ALA A 62 -8.63 -3.92 -7.86
C ALA A 62 -8.21 -3.70 -6.40
N HIS A 63 -9.17 -3.64 -5.48
CA HIS A 63 -8.89 -3.52 -4.04
C HIS A 63 -8.08 -4.70 -3.52
N TRP A 64 -8.48 -5.94 -3.85
CA TRP A 64 -7.74 -7.14 -3.49
C TRP A 64 -6.33 -7.16 -4.08
N THR A 65 -6.18 -6.67 -5.31
CA THR A 65 -4.87 -6.57 -5.97
C THR A 65 -3.99 -5.57 -5.25
N VAL A 66 -4.51 -4.38 -4.92
CA VAL A 66 -3.77 -3.35 -4.18
C VAL A 66 -3.39 -3.85 -2.78
N LEU A 67 -4.30 -4.55 -2.09
CA LEU A 67 -4.00 -5.21 -0.81
C LEU A 67 -2.85 -6.21 -0.97
N GLY A 68 -2.95 -7.12 -1.93
CA GLY A 68 -1.92 -8.13 -2.20
C GLY A 68 -0.55 -7.49 -2.48
N VAL A 69 -0.51 -6.50 -3.37
CA VAL A 69 0.72 -5.76 -3.68
C VAL A 69 1.27 -5.03 -2.45
N SER A 70 0.41 -4.43 -1.63
CA SER A 70 0.82 -3.75 -0.40
C SER A 70 1.46 -4.71 0.58
N TRP A 71 0.87 -5.90 0.77
CA TRP A 71 1.44 -6.96 1.62
C TRP A 71 2.77 -7.47 1.09
N VAL A 72 2.85 -7.72 -0.23
CA VAL A 72 4.09 -8.18 -0.87
C VAL A 72 5.19 -7.13 -0.74
N LEU A 73 4.87 -5.85 -0.99
CA LEU A 73 5.83 -4.76 -0.86
C LEU A 73 6.30 -4.61 0.59
N LEU A 74 5.37 -4.65 1.55
CA LEU A 74 5.70 -4.60 2.97
C LEU A 74 6.61 -5.76 3.37
N ALA A 75 6.27 -6.99 2.96
CA ALA A 75 7.08 -8.18 3.22
C ALA A 75 8.47 -8.07 2.59
N ALA A 76 8.56 -7.62 1.33
CA ALA A 76 9.82 -7.41 0.64
C ALA A 76 10.69 -6.37 1.36
N VAL A 77 10.12 -5.22 1.74
CA VAL A 77 10.81 -4.18 2.51
C VAL A 77 11.28 -4.72 3.87
N PHE A 78 10.42 -5.47 4.56
CA PHE A 78 10.76 -6.07 5.85
C PHE A 78 11.95 -7.03 5.72
N ILE A 79 11.88 -7.96 4.77
CA ILE A 79 12.92 -8.96 4.56
C ILE A 79 14.21 -8.33 4.04
N LEU A 80 14.13 -7.36 3.13
CA LEU A 80 15.30 -6.77 2.48
C LEU A 80 16.01 -5.74 3.36
N ILE A 81 15.28 -5.02 4.23
CA ILE A 81 15.84 -3.92 5.01
C ILE A 81 15.95 -4.31 6.48
N PHE A 82 14.83 -4.69 7.10
CA PHE A 82 14.78 -4.91 8.54
C PHE A 82 15.48 -6.20 8.95
N THR A 83 15.30 -7.30 8.20
CA THR A 83 15.95 -8.57 8.50
C THR A 83 17.49 -8.50 8.47
N PRO A 84 18.16 -7.98 7.43
CA PRO A 84 19.61 -7.87 7.45
C PRO A 84 20.09 -6.86 8.49
N MET A 85 19.36 -5.76 8.72
CA MET A 85 19.69 -4.81 9.78
C MET A 85 19.66 -5.47 11.17
N HIS A 86 18.61 -6.28 11.44
CA HIS A 86 18.52 -7.06 12.67
C HIS A 86 19.67 -8.08 12.76
N LEU A 87 19.97 -8.78 11.68
CA LEU A 87 21.06 -9.75 11.64
C LEU A 87 22.42 -9.08 11.93
N ILE A 88 22.72 -7.94 11.31
CA ILE A 88 23.95 -7.18 11.56
C ILE A 88 24.02 -6.72 13.02
N ARG A 89 22.92 -6.20 13.59
CA ARG A 89 22.86 -5.81 15.00
C ARG A 89 23.11 -7.00 15.93
N ARG A 90 22.51 -8.15 15.63
CA ARG A 90 22.69 -9.39 16.39
C ARG A 90 24.14 -9.88 16.34
N LEU A 91 24.77 -9.85 15.15
CA LEU A 91 26.17 -10.22 14.97
C LEU A 91 27.13 -9.27 15.70
N ARG A 92 26.80 -7.98 15.80
CA ARG A 92 27.55 -6.99 16.60
C ARG A 92 27.33 -7.12 18.11
N GLY A 93 26.54 -8.09 18.57
CA GLY A 93 26.26 -8.30 20.00
C GLY A 93 25.34 -7.26 20.61
N ALA A 94 24.62 -6.46 19.79
CA ALA A 94 23.67 -5.50 20.31
C ALA A 94 22.44 -6.24 20.87
N ASP A 95 22.33 -6.29 22.20
CA ASP A 95 21.17 -6.80 22.94
C ASP A 95 20.45 -5.63 23.64
N PRO A 96 19.68 -4.81 22.91
CA PRO A 96 19.05 -3.62 23.48
C PRO A 96 17.96 -3.94 24.51
N LEU A 97 17.46 -5.17 24.52
CA LEU A 97 16.45 -5.63 25.46
C LEU A 97 17.05 -6.45 26.60
N GLU A 98 18.37 -6.64 26.61
CA GLU A 98 19.11 -7.44 27.60
C GLU A 98 18.42 -8.78 27.87
N LEU A 99 17.96 -9.44 26.80
CA LEU A 99 17.15 -10.67 26.89
C LEU A 99 17.96 -11.88 27.37
N LYS A 100 19.30 -11.76 27.41
CA LYS A 100 20.16 -12.79 27.99
C LYS A 100 19.95 -12.85 29.51
N LEU A 101 19.46 -14.00 29.97
CA LEU A 101 19.38 -14.33 31.40
C LEU A 101 20.78 -14.28 32.03
N ASN A 102 20.93 -13.45 33.06
CA ASN A 102 22.15 -13.35 33.86
C ASN A 102 21.92 -14.04 35.21
N PRO A 103 22.33 -15.31 35.38
CA PRO A 103 22.12 -16.04 36.63
C PRO A 103 22.94 -15.49 37.81
N ALA A 104 23.85 -14.56 37.58
CA ALA A 104 24.61 -13.87 38.63
C ALA A 104 23.89 -12.62 39.17
N GLU A 105 22.82 -12.15 38.52
CA GLU A 105 22.05 -11.01 39.00
C GLU A 105 20.92 -11.44 39.94
N PRO A 106 20.84 -10.86 41.15
CA PRO A 106 19.77 -11.20 42.11
C PRO A 106 18.41 -10.60 41.71
N THR A 107 18.39 -9.57 40.87
CA THR A 107 17.16 -8.96 40.34
C THR A 107 17.43 -8.19 39.05
N TYR A 108 16.46 -8.20 38.13
CA TYR A 108 16.49 -7.39 36.88
C TYR A 108 15.90 -5.99 37.07
N LEU A 109 15.47 -5.64 38.29
CA LEU A 109 14.93 -4.33 38.59
C LEU A 109 16.04 -3.28 38.54
N ARG A 110 15.86 -2.29 37.66
CA ARG A 110 16.75 -1.13 37.61
C ARG A 110 16.23 -0.01 38.48
N PRO A 111 17.12 0.78 39.13
CA PRO A 111 16.70 1.92 39.93
C PRO A 111 15.93 2.91 39.04
N LEU A 112 14.80 3.39 39.57
CA LEU A 112 13.97 4.35 38.87
C LEU A 112 14.79 5.63 38.66
N PRO A 113 14.94 6.13 37.41
CA PRO A 113 15.65 7.38 37.18
C PRO A 113 14.93 8.52 37.93
N PRO A 114 15.67 9.50 38.46
CA PRO A 114 15.12 10.57 39.30
C PRO A 114 13.87 11.15 38.64
N ALA A 115 12.77 11.12 39.39
CA ALA A 115 11.48 11.53 38.89
C ALA A 115 11.31 13.03 39.12
N GLU A 116 10.94 13.75 38.06
CA GLU A 116 10.31 15.07 38.21
C GLU A 116 8.90 14.87 38.79
N ALA A 117 8.46 15.76 39.69
CA ALA A 117 7.20 15.63 40.41
C ALA A 117 5.96 15.41 39.52
N ASN A 118 6.02 15.86 38.25
CA ASN A 118 4.91 15.80 37.30
C ASN A 118 5.14 14.78 36.16
N ARG A 119 6.08 13.83 36.29
CA ARG A 119 6.39 12.84 35.23
C ARG A 119 5.16 12.07 34.73
N PHE A 120 4.23 11.76 35.63
CA PHE A 120 3.06 10.93 35.33
C PHE A 120 1.84 11.73 34.86
N GLU A 121 1.85 13.05 34.99
CA GLU A 121 0.74 13.91 34.52
C GLU A 121 0.74 14.10 32.99
N ARG A 122 1.87 13.83 32.32
CA ARG A 122 2.03 13.99 30.86
C ARG A 122 1.97 12.69 30.07
N GLN A 123 1.67 11.57 30.73
CA GLN A 123 1.65 10.24 30.09
C GLN A 123 0.24 9.77 29.67
N PHE A 124 -0.80 10.52 30.04
CA PHE A 124 -2.19 10.31 29.68
C PHE A 124 -2.76 11.58 29.03
#